data_AF-A0A3M1XTZ9-F1
#
_entry.id   AF-A0A3M1XTZ9-F1
#
_cell.length_a   1.000
_cell.length_b   1.000
_cell.length_c   1.000
_cell.angle_alpha   90.00
_cell.angle_beta   90.00
_cell.angle_gamma   90.00
#
_symmetry.space_group_name_H-M   'P 1'
#
loop_
_entity.id
_entity.type
_entity.pdbx_description
1 polymer ?
#
loop_
_entity_poly.entity_id
_entity_poly.type
_entity_poly.pdbx_seq_one_letter_code
_entity_poly.pdbx_strand_id
1 'polypeptide(L)'
;MYRHSNLVLCAWVGERLIGVSRALTGFSYCYYLSDLAVHPDGQGQGIGRALIGQTRPAAGPGSMLLLAAPGALTYYPRQGFDRVCNAFQLPRIWGWTSCPPKKKRPPHLRCLFF
;
A
#
# COMPACT_ATOMS: atom_id res chain seq x y z
N MET A 1 -3.91 13.97 -7.75
CA MET A 1 -4.13 12.55 -7.36
C MET A 1 -4.51 12.37 -5.89
N TYR A 2 -4.08 13.22 -4.94
CA TYR A 2 -4.32 13.02 -3.49
C TYR A 2 -5.52 13.75 -2.87
N ARG A 3 -6.35 14.45 -3.65
CA ARG A 3 -7.39 15.39 -3.16
C ARG A 3 -8.47 14.77 -2.25
N HIS A 4 -8.59 13.44 -2.23
CA HIS A 4 -9.57 12.70 -1.43
C HIS A 4 -8.95 11.56 -0.62
N SER A 5 -7.62 11.49 -0.52
CA SER A 5 -6.98 10.60 0.45
C SER A 5 -6.82 11.34 1.75
N ASN A 6 -7.46 10.82 2.79
CA ASN A 6 -7.50 11.51 4.06
C ASN A 6 -6.32 11.18 4.98
N LEU A 7 -5.42 10.26 4.59
CA LEU A 7 -4.14 10.07 5.26
C LEU A 7 -3.03 9.68 4.27
N VAL A 8 -1.94 10.46 4.25
CA VAL A 8 -0.72 10.18 3.48
C VAL A 8 0.48 10.41 4.37
N LEU A 9 1.33 9.40 4.52
CA LEU A 9 2.63 9.50 5.18
C LEU A 9 3.74 9.29 4.15
N CYS A 10 4.81 10.05 4.29
CA CYS A 10 5.95 10.00 3.39
C CYS A 10 7.23 9.78 4.19
N ALA A 11 8.13 8.94 3.68
CA ALA A 11 9.48 8.74 4.20
C ALA A 11 10.46 9.51 3.31
N TRP A 12 11.34 10.31 3.92
CA TRP A 12 12.30 11.15 3.23
C TRP A 12 13.72 10.92 3.75
N VAL A 13 14.70 11.04 2.86
CA VAL A 13 16.13 11.14 3.19
C VAL A 13 16.63 12.44 2.59
N GLY A 14 16.86 13.45 3.42
CA GLY A 14 17.03 14.82 2.95
C GLY A 14 15.81 15.26 2.13
N GLU A 15 16.05 15.72 0.90
CA GLU A 15 15.00 16.13 -0.04
C GLU A 15 14.47 14.99 -0.92
N ARG A 16 14.96 13.76 -0.73
CA ARG A 16 14.54 12.61 -1.55
C ARG A 16 13.41 11.84 -0.89
N LEU A 17 12.25 11.81 -1.54
CA LEU A 17 11.15 10.92 -1.17
C LEU A 17 11.53 9.46 -1.45
N ILE A 18 11.62 8.65 -0.41
CA ILE A 18 12.04 7.24 -0.50
C ILE A 18 10.92 6.25 -0.14
N GLY A 19 9.77 6.72 0.33
CA GLY A 19 8.62 5.87 0.57
C GLY A 19 7.34 6.64 0.82
N VAL A 20 6.21 5.97 0.61
CA VAL A 20 4.88 6.54 0.81
C VAL A 20 3.92 5.47 1.33
N SER A 21 3.03 5.89 2.22
CA SER A 21 1.88 5.12 2.69
C SER A 21 0.63 5.98 2.55
N ARG A 22 -0.38 5.47 1.86
CA ARG A 22 -1.66 6.16 1.65
C ARG A 22 -2.79 5.29 2.17
N ALA A 23 -3.58 5.85 3.07
CA ALA A 23 -4.73 5.18 3.65
C ALA A 23 -6.03 5.98 3.41
N LEU A 24 -7.12 5.24 3.28
CA LEU A 24 -8.49 5.75 3.29
C LEU A 24 -9.14 5.31 4.59
N THR A 25 -9.40 6.25 5.52
CA THR A 25 -9.93 5.95 6.85
C THR A 25 -11.22 6.70 7.16
N GLY A 26 -12.12 6.09 7.91
CA GLY A 26 -13.26 6.78 8.56
C GLY A 26 -13.05 6.97 10.07
N PHE A 27 -11.86 6.65 10.59
CA PHE A 27 -11.47 6.71 12.01
C PHE A 27 -12.31 5.89 13.00
N SER A 28 -13.02 4.83 12.55
CA SER A 28 -13.96 4.10 13.45
C SER A 28 -13.86 2.56 13.44
N TYR A 29 -13.77 1.89 12.28
CA TYR A 29 -13.87 0.41 12.20
C TYR A 29 -12.76 -0.25 11.39
N CYS A 30 -12.58 0.16 10.14
CA CYS A 30 -11.48 -0.30 9.31
C CYS A 30 -11.02 0.84 8.40
N TYR A 31 -9.82 0.67 7.85
CA TYR A 31 -9.29 1.59 6.87
C TYR A 31 -8.48 0.82 5.84
N TYR A 32 -8.49 1.35 4.62
CA TYR A 32 -7.89 0.70 3.47
C TYR A 32 -6.52 1.31 3.18
N LEU A 33 -5.45 0.54 3.37
CA LEU A 33 -4.10 0.89 2.93
C LEU A 33 -4.05 0.74 1.40
N SER A 34 -4.28 1.86 0.72
CA SER A 34 -4.40 1.90 -0.74
C SER A 34 -3.06 1.71 -1.43
N ASP A 35 -2.06 2.43 -0.95
CA ASP A 35 -0.72 2.43 -1.54
C ASP A 35 0.30 2.29 -0.42
N LEU A 36 1.23 1.35 -0.58
CA LEU A 36 2.46 1.27 0.19
C LEU A 36 3.60 1.03 -0.79
N ALA A 37 4.55 1.96 -0.83
CA ALA A 37 5.67 1.87 -1.74
C ALA A 37 6.95 2.37 -1.06
N VAL A 38 8.06 1.69 -1.37
CA VAL A 38 9.40 2.05 -0.93
C VAL A 38 10.31 2.04 -2.15
N HIS A 39 11.07 3.11 -2.33
CA HIS A 39 12.08 3.25 -3.38
C HIS A 39 13.04 2.05 -3.34
N PRO A 40 13.46 1.47 -4.49
CA PRO A 40 14.39 0.33 -4.53
C PRO A 40 15.58 0.43 -3.58
N ASP A 41 16.28 1.56 -3.60
CA ASP A 41 17.44 1.83 -2.74
C ASP A 41 17.11 1.77 -1.23
N GLY A 42 15.86 2.00 -0.83
CA GLY A 42 15.38 1.92 0.55
C GLY A 42 14.73 0.58 0.92
N GLN A 43 14.61 -0.37 -0.01
CA GLN A 43 14.02 -1.68 0.28
C GLN A 43 14.94 -2.50 1.19
N GLY A 44 14.36 -3.37 2.01
CA GLY A 44 15.11 -4.19 2.98
C GLY A 44 15.56 -3.45 4.24
N GLN A 45 15.44 -2.12 4.31
CA GLN A 45 15.88 -1.31 5.45
C GLN A 45 14.77 -1.04 6.49
N GLY A 46 13.64 -1.74 6.40
CA GLY A 46 12.53 -1.58 7.35
C GLY A 46 11.63 -0.35 7.14
N ILE A 47 11.86 0.47 6.11
CA ILE A 47 11.05 1.66 5.81
C ILE A 47 9.57 1.32 5.64
N GLY A 48 9.25 0.25 4.91
CA GLY A 48 7.85 -0.18 4.73
C GLY A 48 7.17 -0.57 6.05
N ARG A 49 7.92 -1.21 6.96
CA ARG A 49 7.45 -1.55 8.31
C ARG A 49 7.20 -0.29 9.14
N ALA A 50 8.11 0.67 9.09
CA ALA A 50 7.98 1.94 9.79
C ALA A 50 6.77 2.73 9.28
N LEU A 51 6.57 2.79 7.96
CA LEU A 51 5.41 3.43 7.35
C LEU A 51 4.10 2.80 7.81
N ILE A 52 3.99 1.46 7.82
CA ILE A 52 2.82 0.75 8.36
C ILE A 52 2.62 1.11 9.84
N GLY A 53 3.71 1.05 10.63
CA GLY A 53 3.70 1.32 12.07
C GLY A 53 3.24 2.74 12.43
N GLN A 54 3.56 3.74 11.60
CA GLN A 54 3.11 5.12 11.79
C GLN A 54 1.72 5.37 11.19
N THR A 55 1.37 4.68 10.11
CA THR A 55 0.04 4.82 9.49
C THR A 55 -1.05 4.30 10.42
N ARG A 56 -0.79 3.21 11.13
CA ARG A 56 -1.78 2.57 12.03
C ARG A 56 -2.33 3.51 13.13
N PRO A 57 -1.51 4.17 13.96
CA PRO A 57 -2.02 5.11 14.96
C PRO A 57 -2.62 6.37 14.31
N ALA A 58 -2.06 6.85 13.19
CA ALA A 58 -2.57 8.03 12.50
C ALA A 58 -3.94 7.79 11.84
N ALA A 59 -4.24 6.56 11.42
CA ALA A 59 -5.51 6.19 10.81
C ALA A 59 -6.65 6.00 11.84
N GLY A 60 -6.33 5.94 13.13
CA GLY A 60 -7.28 5.75 14.21
C GLY A 60 -7.56 4.28 14.56
N PRO A 61 -8.51 4.03 15.49
CA PRO A 61 -8.88 2.69 15.88
C PRO A 61 -9.53 1.96 14.70
N GLY A 62 -9.07 0.74 14.43
CA GLY A 62 -9.65 -0.11 13.39
C GLY A 62 -8.66 -1.06 12.73
N SER A 63 -9.21 -1.98 11.94
CA SER A 63 -8.45 -2.96 11.17
C SER A 63 -7.92 -2.35 9.87
N MET A 64 -6.62 -2.52 9.60
CA MET A 64 -6.01 -2.15 8.33
C MET A 64 -6.23 -3.24 7.29
N LEU A 65 -6.85 -2.90 6.16
CA LEU A 65 -7.12 -3.81 5.05
C LEU A 65 -6.33 -3.39 3.80
N LEU A 66 -5.91 -4.36 2.98
CA LEU A 66 -5.18 -4.09 1.73
C LEU A 66 -5.35 -5.22 0.72
N LEU A 67 -5.02 -4.92 -0.54
CA LEU A 67 -4.87 -5.90 -1.61
C LEU A 67 -3.39 -5.96 -2.01
N ALA A 68 -2.71 -7.03 -1.62
CA ALA A 68 -1.31 -7.23 -1.94
C ALA A 68 -1.12 -7.52 -3.44
N ALA A 69 -0.08 -6.95 -4.06
CA ALA A 69 0.36 -7.42 -5.35
C ALA A 69 1.00 -8.83 -5.21
N PRO A 70 1.06 -9.63 -6.29
CA PRO A 70 1.58 -11.00 -6.23
C PRO A 70 2.99 -11.11 -5.63
N GLY A 71 3.82 -10.07 -5.79
CA GLY A 71 5.19 -10.03 -5.27
C GLY A 71 5.31 -9.78 -3.76
N ALA A 72 4.25 -9.36 -3.07
CA ALA A 72 4.29 -9.01 -1.65
C ALA A 72 3.43 -9.91 -0.76
N LEU A 73 2.92 -11.02 -1.29
CA LEU A 73 2.11 -11.97 -0.51
C LEU A 73 2.83 -12.51 0.72
N THR A 74 4.17 -12.59 0.70
CA THR A 74 5.00 -13.00 1.84
C THR A 74 5.47 -11.83 2.72
N TYR A 75 5.28 -10.59 2.28
CA TYR A 75 5.68 -9.40 3.02
C TYR A 75 4.72 -9.10 4.17
N TYR A 76 3.41 -9.03 3.88
CA TYR A 76 2.40 -8.61 4.85
C TYR A 76 2.24 -9.56 6.05
N PRO A 77 2.29 -10.89 5.91
CA PRO A 77 2.30 -11.79 7.07
C PRO A 77 3.46 -11.51 8.04
N ARG A 78 4.64 -11.16 7.52
CA ARG A 78 5.81 -10.77 8.34
C ARG A 78 5.63 -9.43 9.07
N GLN A 79 4.67 -8.60 8.63
CA GLN A 79 4.31 -7.35 9.31
C GLN A 79 3.12 -7.52 10.25
N GLY A 80 2.64 -8.76 10.48
CA GLY A 80 1.53 -9.06 11.39
C GLY A 80 0.14 -8.94 10.76
N PHE A 81 0.03 -9.04 9.44
CA PHE A 81 -1.27 -9.12 8.76
C PHE A 81 -1.71 -10.57 8.61
N ASP A 82 -2.98 -10.81 8.90
CA ASP A 82 -3.66 -12.06 8.58
C ASP A 82 -4.39 -11.97 7.24
N ARG A 83 -4.53 -13.13 6.56
CA ARG A 83 -5.36 -13.22 5.36
C ARG A 83 -6.83 -13.22 5.76
N VAL A 84 -7.62 -12.37 5.10
CA VAL A 84 -9.07 -12.33 5.29
C VAL A 84 -9.72 -13.40 4.41
N CYS A 85 -10.21 -14.49 5.01
CA CYS A 85 -10.83 -15.62 4.30
C CYS A 85 -12.32 -15.42 3.99
N ASN A 86 -12.95 -14.44 4.62
CA ASN A 86 -14.37 -14.11 4.50
C ASN A 86 -14.63 -12.79 3.73
N ALA A 87 -13.65 -12.33 2.95
CA ALA A 87 -13.81 -11.13 2.12
C ALA A 87 -14.50 -11.48 0.80
N PHE A 88 -15.44 -10.62 0.39
CA PHE A 88 -16.07 -10.67 -0.93
C PHE A 88 -15.71 -9.39 -1.69
N GLN A 89 -15.44 -9.51 -2.98
CA GLN A 89 -15.19 -8.36 -3.86
C GLN A 89 -16.27 -8.29 -4.94
N LEU A 90 -16.79 -7.09 -5.19
CA LEU A 90 -17.56 -6.78 -6.38
C LEU A 90 -16.63 -6.05 -7.37
N PRO A 91 -16.35 -6.61 -8.55
CA PRO A 91 -15.50 -5.96 -9.54
C PRO A 91 -16.06 -4.61 -10.00
N ARG A 92 -15.18 -3.73 -10.49
CA ARG A 92 -15.58 -2.42 -11.00
C ARG A 92 -16.44 -2.55 -12.27
N ILE A 93 -17.44 -1.67 -12.38
CA ILE A 93 -18.52 -1.70 -13.37
C ILE A 93 -18.06 -1.26 -14.78
N TRP A 94 -16.88 -0.64 -14.94
CA TRP A 94 -16.42 -0.11 -16.24
C TRP A 94 -15.02 -0.60 -16.67
N GLY A 95 -15.00 -1.36 -17.77
CA GLY A 95 -14.17 -1.10 -18.96
C GLY A 95 -12.64 -1.25 -18.90
N TRP A 96 -12.04 -1.92 -17.91
CA TRP A 96 -10.63 -2.34 -17.96
C TRP A 96 -10.51 -3.85 -17.72
N THR A 97 -11.13 -4.65 -18.58
CA THR A 97 -10.64 -5.99 -18.89
C THR A 97 -9.33 -5.88 -19.68
N SER A 98 -8.30 -5.38 -19.01
CA SER A 98 -6.93 -5.78 -19.27
C SER A 98 -6.10 -5.33 -18.06
N CYS A 99 -5.87 -6.24 -17.13
CA CYS A 99 -4.47 -6.43 -16.79
C CYS A 99 -3.88 -7.07 -18.06
N PRO A 100 -3.18 -6.35 -18.95
CA PRO A 100 -2.49 -7.03 -20.04
C PRO A 100 -1.54 -8.05 -19.39
N PRO A 101 -1.40 -9.27 -19.91
CA PRO A 101 -0.38 -10.19 -19.43
C PRO A 101 0.96 -9.44 -19.47
N LYS A 102 1.55 -9.25 -18.28
CA LYS A 102 2.84 -8.61 -17.99
C LYS A 102 3.57 -8.03 -19.22
N LYS A 103 3.20 -6.85 -19.71
CA LYS A 103 4.12 -6.06 -20.55
C LYS A 103 5.23 -5.53 -19.63
N LYS A 104 6.49 -5.93 -19.92
CA LYS A 104 7.69 -5.47 -19.21
C LYS A 104 7.66 -3.93 -19.10
N ARG A 105 7.55 -3.41 -17.88
CA ARG A 105 7.68 -1.95 -17.61
C ARG A 105 9.12 -1.51 -17.93
N PRO A 106 9.33 -0.31 -18.51
CA PRO A 106 10.66 0.23 -18.70
C PRO A 106 11.38 0.42 -17.34
N PRO A 107 12.71 0.25 -17.30
CA PRO A 107 13.47 0.06 -16.05
C PRO A 107 13.47 1.26 -15.09
N HIS A 108 13.03 2.45 -15.52
CA HIS A 108 13.14 3.68 -14.74
C HIS A 108 11.88 4.06 -13.92
N LEU A 109 10.75 3.38 -14.09
CA LEU A 109 9.49 3.67 -13.37
C LEU A 109 8.97 2.42 -12.63
N ARG A 110 9.73 1.97 -11.64
CA ARG A 110 9.25 1.02 -10.63
C ARG A 110 8.51 1.77 -9.51
N CYS A 111 7.32 2.30 -9.81
CA CYS A 111 6.29 2.40 -8.76
C CYS A 111 5.81 0.97 -8.46
N LEU A 112 6.57 0.30 -7.59
CA LEU A 112 6.18 -0.96 -6.97
C LEU A 112 5.15 -0.62 -5.90
N PHE A 113 3.90 -0.64 -6.33
CA PHE A 113 2.85 -1.17 -5.48
C PHE A 113 3.22 -2.61 -5.16
N PHE A 114 3.71 -2.85 -3.94
CA PHE A 114 3.94 -4.18 -3.40
C PHE A 114 2.63 -4.75 -2.87
#